data_AF-A0A0F2NC60-F1
#
_entry.id   AF-A0A0F2NC60-F1
#
_cell.length_a   1.000
_cell.length_b   1.000
_cell.length_c   1.000
_cell.angle_alpha   90.00
_cell.angle_beta   90.00
_cell.angle_gamma   90.00
#
_symmetry.space_group_name_H-M   'P 1'
#
loop_
_entity.id
_entity.type
_entity.pdbx_description
1 polymer ?
#
loop_
_entity_poly.entity_id
_entity_poly.type
_entity_poly.pdbx_seq_one_letter_code
_entity_poly.pdbx_strand_id
1 'polypeptide(L)'
;MRQKSKMKNSCCFTDKIKACFAGKQCHDLIAPLTKKGQPGRVKVCKITGDRKICARMASMGVYPGVEADIVCAENGNRCILKVHGGTISLDADISANIFVTSL
;
A
#
# COMPACT_ATOMS: atom_id res chain seq x y z
N MET A 1 -18.94 39.82 -21.33
CA MET A 1 -18.63 38.84 -20.26
C MET A 1 -17.79 37.70 -20.84
N ARG A 2 -16.50 37.62 -20.51
CA ARG A 2 -15.57 36.60 -21.04
C ARG A 2 -15.63 35.35 -20.15
N GLN A 3 -16.13 34.23 -20.69
CA GLN A 3 -16.03 32.93 -20.04
C GLN A 3 -14.59 32.42 -20.12
N LYS A 4 -13.93 32.23 -18.98
CA LYS A 4 -12.61 31.61 -18.87
C LYS A 4 -12.77 30.10 -19.03
N SER A 5 -12.35 29.56 -20.17
CA SER A 5 -12.20 28.13 -20.39
C SER A 5 -11.12 27.56 -19.46
N LYS A 6 -11.51 26.78 -18.45
CA LYS A 6 -10.58 25.97 -17.64
C LYS A 6 -10.04 24.85 -18.52
N MET A 7 -8.81 25.02 -18.98
CA MET A 7 -8.04 24.02 -19.74
C MET A 7 -7.89 22.75 -18.89
N LYS A 8 -8.62 21.69 -19.25
CA LYS A 8 -8.46 20.36 -18.68
C LYS A 8 -7.21 19.74 -19.28
N ASN A 9 -6.06 19.96 -18.67
CA ASN A 9 -4.87 19.16 -18.95
C ASN A 9 -5.10 17.76 -18.39
N SER A 10 -5.73 16.89 -19.18
CA SER A 10 -5.81 15.46 -18.91
C SER A 10 -4.43 14.86 -19.05
N CYS A 11 -3.64 14.91 -17.99
CA CYS A 11 -2.35 14.23 -17.95
C CYS A 11 -2.61 12.73 -18.01
N CYS A 12 -2.35 12.11 -19.16
CA CYS A 12 -2.38 10.65 -19.39
C CYS A 12 -1.49 9.86 -18.41
N PHE A 13 -0.65 10.54 -17.62
CA PHE A 13 0.20 9.97 -16.60
C PHE A 13 -0.60 9.32 -15.46
N THR A 14 -1.65 9.97 -14.97
CA THR A 14 -2.47 9.40 -13.89
C THR A 14 -3.25 8.18 -14.34
N ASP A 15 -3.72 8.16 -15.59
CA ASP A 15 -4.45 7.01 -16.13
C ASP A 15 -3.52 5.84 -16.45
N LYS A 16 -2.28 6.10 -16.91
CA LYS A 16 -1.24 5.07 -17.06
C LYS A 16 -0.84 4.47 -15.72
N ILE A 17 -0.63 5.30 -14.70
CA ILE A 17 -0.36 4.82 -13.33
C ILE A 17 -1.53 3.99 -12.83
N LYS A 18 -2.76 4.49 -12.95
CA LYS A 18 -3.95 3.72 -12.57
C LYS A 18 -4.00 2.39 -13.30
N ALA A 19 -3.73 2.33 -14.61
CA ALA A 19 -3.72 1.08 -15.36
C ALA A 19 -2.63 0.10 -14.87
N CYS A 20 -1.42 0.59 -14.59
CA CYS A 20 -0.32 -0.24 -14.07
C CYS A 20 -0.62 -0.79 -12.66
N PHE A 21 -1.29 0.00 -11.81
CA PHE A 21 -1.66 -0.40 -10.45
C PHE A 21 -3.09 -0.95 -10.33
N ALA A 22 -3.87 -0.95 -11.40
CA ALA A 22 -5.19 -1.61 -11.51
C ALA A 22 -5.06 -3.09 -11.88
N GLY A 23 -3.85 -3.66 -11.77
CA GLY A 23 -3.67 -5.12 -11.79
C GLY A 23 -4.61 -5.79 -10.79
N LYS A 24 -5.07 -7.01 -11.12
CA LYS A 24 -6.05 -7.85 -10.40
C LYS A 24 -6.38 -7.28 -9.02
N GLN A 25 -7.41 -6.45 -8.96
CA GLN A 25 -7.85 -5.81 -7.72
C GLN A 25 -7.97 -6.89 -6.66
N CYS A 26 -7.46 -6.64 -5.45
CA CYS A 26 -7.67 -7.57 -4.36
C CYS A 26 -9.19 -7.71 -4.16
N HIS A 27 -9.73 -8.86 -4.58
CA HIS A 27 -11.16 -9.15 -4.53
C HIS A 27 -11.61 -9.56 -3.13
N ASP A 28 -10.66 -9.98 -2.29
CA ASP A 28 -10.89 -10.46 -0.93
C ASP A 28 -10.78 -9.35 0.12
N LEU A 29 -11.32 -9.63 1.32
CA LEU A 29 -11.36 -8.79 2.53
C LEU A 29 -10.05 -8.02 2.77
N ILE A 30 -9.97 -6.82 2.19
CA ILE A 30 -8.81 -5.94 2.35
C ILE A 30 -8.88 -5.32 3.75
N ALA A 31 -7.85 -5.58 4.56
CA ALA A 31 -7.72 -5.01 5.89
C ALA A 31 -6.37 -4.31 6.06
N PRO A 32 -6.30 -3.25 6.88
CA PRO A 32 -5.02 -2.66 7.26
C PRO A 32 -4.21 -3.66 8.10
N LEU A 33 -2.88 -3.56 8.05
CA LEU A 33 -1.99 -4.42 8.84
C LEU A 33 -2.29 -4.34 10.34
N THR A 34 -2.70 -3.18 10.85
CA THR A 34 -3.08 -3.01 12.26
C THR A 34 -4.25 -3.88 12.70
N LYS A 35 -5.16 -4.23 11.80
CA LYS A 35 -6.29 -5.14 12.08
C LYS A 35 -5.95 -6.60 11.85
N LYS A 36 -4.87 -6.91 11.12
CA LYS A 36 -4.36 -8.27 10.96
C LYS A 36 -3.47 -8.62 12.15
N GLY A 37 -4.06 -9.21 13.18
CA GLY A 37 -3.35 -9.72 14.36
C GLY A 37 -2.64 -11.06 14.15
N GLN A 38 -2.67 -11.63 12.94
CA GLN A 38 -2.15 -12.97 12.69
C GLN A 38 -0.90 -12.94 11.80
N PRO A 39 0.20 -13.61 12.22
CA PRO A 39 1.33 -13.90 11.35
C PRO A 39 0.90 -14.69 10.12
N GLY A 40 1.59 -14.50 9.01
CA GLY A 40 1.31 -15.25 7.77
C GLY A 40 1.63 -14.48 6.50
N ARG A 41 1.47 -15.17 5.37
CA ARG A 41 1.67 -14.59 4.04
C ARG A 41 0.53 -13.67 3.66
N VAL A 42 0.89 -12.50 3.19
CA VAL A 42 -0.05 -11.48 2.74
C VAL A 42 0.41 -10.84 1.46
N LYS A 43 -0.55 -10.30 0.71
CA LYS A 43 -0.26 -9.49 -0.47
C LYS A 43 -0.64 -8.05 -0.23
N VAL A 44 0.27 -7.13 -0.53
CA VAL A 44 0.02 -5.69 -0.43
C VAL A 44 -0.92 -5.27 -1.55
N CYS A 45 -2.07 -4.73 -1.19
CA CYS A 45 -3.11 -4.29 -2.13
C CYS A 45 -3.03 -2.80 -2.38
N LYS A 46 -2.82 -2.02 -1.32
CA LYS A 46 -2.85 -0.56 -1.36
C LYS A 46 -1.98 0.02 -0.25
N ILE A 47 -1.39 1.16 -0.55
CA ILE A 47 -0.70 1.98 0.45
C ILE A 47 -1.34 3.36 0.38
N THR A 48 -1.83 3.86 1.52
CA THR A 48 -2.35 5.22 1.68
C THR A 48 -1.31 6.11 2.36
N GLY A 49 -1.44 7.42 2.20
CA GLY A 49 -0.53 8.38 2.80
C GLY A 49 -0.12 9.47 1.83
N ASP A 50 0.83 10.30 2.25
CA ASP A 50 1.40 11.33 1.41
C ASP A 50 2.42 10.76 0.41
N ARG A 51 2.89 11.61 -0.51
CA ARG A 51 3.88 11.21 -1.52
C ARG A 51 5.17 10.68 -0.89
N LYS A 52 5.57 11.21 0.27
CA LYS A 52 6.83 10.83 0.94
C LYS A 52 6.73 9.44 1.53
N ILE A 53 5.62 9.09 2.18
CA ILE A 53 5.36 7.76 2.73
C ILE A 53 5.35 6.72 1.61
N CYS A 54 4.59 6.96 0.53
CA CYS A 54 4.54 6.02 -0.59
C CYS A 54 5.92 5.82 -1.24
N ALA A 55 6.70 6.90 -1.43
CA ALA A 55 8.05 6.80 -1.99
C ALA A 55 9.00 6.03 -1.06
N ARG A 56 8.94 6.29 0.26
CA ARG A 56 9.73 5.57 1.26
C ARG A 56 9.39 4.08 1.26
N MET A 57 8.10 3.74 1.24
CA MET A 57 7.65 2.35 1.20
C MET A 57 8.13 1.61 -0.04
N ALA A 58 7.95 2.23 -1.21
CA ALA A 58 8.44 1.65 -2.46
C ALA A 58 9.96 1.44 -2.43
N SER A 59 10.73 2.37 -1.85
CA SER A 59 12.19 2.23 -1.70
C SER A 59 12.60 1.08 -0.78
N MET A 60 11.73 0.70 0.16
CA MET A 60 11.90 -0.45 1.05
C MET A 60 11.34 -1.75 0.45
N GLY A 61 10.84 -1.71 -0.79
CA GLY A 61 10.25 -2.87 -1.47
C GLY A 61 8.78 -3.12 -1.16
N VAL A 62 8.11 -2.21 -0.45
CA VAL A 62 6.69 -2.32 -0.12
C VAL A 62 5.87 -1.50 -1.11
N TYR A 63 5.20 -2.16 -2.05
CA TYR A 63 4.33 -1.53 -3.04
C TYR A 63 3.18 -2.46 -3.42
N PRO A 64 2.07 -1.94 -3.99
CA PRO A 64 0.94 -2.77 -4.42
C PRO A 64 1.36 -3.91 -5.34
N GLY A 65 0.87 -5.12 -5.06
CA GLY A 65 1.17 -6.34 -5.80
C GLY A 65 2.23 -7.23 -5.17
N VAL A 66 3.02 -6.72 -4.21
CA VAL A 66 4.10 -7.47 -3.55
C VAL A 66 3.55 -8.43 -2.49
N GLU A 67 4.18 -9.59 -2.38
CA GLU A 67 3.94 -10.55 -1.32
C GLU A 67 4.92 -10.33 -0.16
N ALA A 68 4.41 -10.49 1.05
CA ALA A 68 5.13 -10.23 2.29
C ALA A 68 4.74 -11.25 3.36
N ASP A 69 5.67 -11.60 4.24
CA ASP A 69 5.35 -12.39 5.44
C ASP A 69 5.20 -11.46 6.64
N ILE A 70 4.07 -11.53 7.34
CA ILE A 70 3.90 -10.91 8.66
C ILE A 70 4.52 -11.85 9.69
N VAL A 71 5.56 -11.38 10.39
CA VAL A 71 6.29 -12.17 11.38
C VAL A 71 5.71 -11.96 12.79
N CYS A 72 5.47 -10.71 13.17
CA CYS A 72 4.86 -10.36 14.45
C CYS A 72 3.87 -9.21 14.25
N ALA A 73 2.66 -9.40 14.74
CA ALA A 73 1.66 -8.34 14.89
C ALA A 73 1.45 -8.15 16.40
N GLU A 74 2.24 -7.29 17.03
CA GLU A 74 2.08 -7.00 18.45
C GLU A 74 0.91 -6.02 18.61
N ASN A 75 -0.32 -6.55 18.78
CA ASN A 75 -1.57 -5.83 19.05
C ASN A 75 -1.66 -4.43 18.41
N GLY A 76 -1.40 -4.33 17.10
CA GLY A 76 -1.61 -3.13 16.30
C GLY A 76 -0.59 -2.00 16.45
N ASN A 77 0.37 -2.08 17.37
CA ASN A 77 1.31 -0.97 17.63
C ASN A 77 2.62 -1.06 16.84
N ARG A 78 3.11 -2.27 16.60
CA ARG A 78 4.32 -2.54 15.79
C ARG A 78 4.14 -3.81 14.99
N CYS A 79 4.41 -3.73 13.70
CA CYS A 79 4.33 -4.87 12.79
C CYS A 79 5.70 -5.14 12.18
N ILE A 80 6.12 -6.40 12.19
CA ILE A 80 7.34 -6.83 11.52
C ILE A 80 6.95 -7.51 10.21
N LEU A 81 7.36 -6.91 9.10
CA LEU A 81 7.06 -7.36 7.75
C LEU A 81 8.35 -7.85 7.08
N LYS A 82 8.34 -9.05 6.52
CA LYS A 82 9.44 -9.59 5.71
C LYS A 82 9.09 -9.50 4.24
N VAL A 83 9.91 -8.76 3.48
CA VAL A 83 9.67 -8.45 2.06
C VAL A 83 10.98 -8.60 1.29
N HIS A 84 10.95 -9.35 0.18
CA HIS A 84 12.13 -9.62 -0.64
C HIS A 84 13.35 -10.13 0.15
N GLY A 85 13.13 -10.87 1.25
CA GLY A 85 14.20 -11.37 2.13
C GLY A 85 14.72 -10.37 3.16
N GLY A 86 14.34 -9.09 3.07
CA GLY A 86 14.60 -8.08 4.09
C GLY A 86 13.51 -8.05 5.16
N THR A 87 13.86 -7.63 6.37
CA THR A 87 12.91 -7.45 7.48
C THR A 87 12.73 -5.98 7.78
N ILE A 88 11.48 -5.55 7.87
CA ILE A 88 11.08 -4.17 8.09
C ILE A 88 10.22 -4.10 9.35
N SER A 89 10.59 -3.22 10.28
CA SER A 89 9.76 -2.87 11.42
C SER A 89 8.92 -1.64 11.08
N LEU A 90 7.60 -1.77 11.18
CA LEU A 90 6.62 -0.73 10.91
C LEU A 90 5.99 -0.28 12.23
N ASP A 91 5.82 1.03 12.38
CA ASP A 91 5.01 1.60 13.47
C ASP A 91 3.51 1.48 13.17
N ALA A 92 2.68 1.85 14.15
CA ALA A 92 1.22 1.78 14.08
C ALA A 92 0.64 2.66 12.95
N ASP A 93 1.13 3.90 12.82
CA ASP A 93 0.62 4.87 11.86
C ASP A 93 0.86 4.41 10.42
N ILE A 94 2.05 3.89 10.19
CA ILE A 94 2.45 3.32 8.92
C ILE A 94 1.71 2.02 8.63
N SER A 95 1.56 1.15 9.63
CA SER A 95 0.83 -0.12 9.49
C SER A 95 -0.65 0.12 9.17
N ALA A 96 -1.26 1.19 9.68
CA ALA A 96 -2.65 1.56 9.40
C ALA A 96 -2.85 2.01 7.94
N ASN A 97 -1.77 2.43 7.29
CA ASN A 97 -1.75 2.90 5.92
C ASN A 97 -1.48 1.80 4.88
N ILE A 98 -1.08 0.61 5.32
CA ILE A 98 -0.78 -0.52 4.43
C ILE A 98 -1.93 -1.51 4.49
N PHE A 99 -2.57 -1.70 3.35
CA PHE A 99 -3.72 -2.57 3.18
C PHE A 99 -3.30 -3.84 2.48
N VAL A 100 -3.66 -4.98 3.06
CA VAL A 100 -3.26 -6.30 2.59
C VAL A 100 -4.44 -7.24 2.49
N THR A 101 -4.28 -8.29 1.69
CA THR A 101 -5.15 -9.47 1.68
C THR A 101 -4.39 -10.69 2.20
N SER A 102 -5.10 -11.67 2.73
CA SER A 102 -4.51 -13.00 2.99
C SER A 102 -4.24 -13.72 1.67
N LEU A 103 -3.21 -14.56 1.68
CA LEU A 103 -2.92 -15.54 0.64
C LEU A 103 -3.23 -16.94 1.15
#